data_AF-A0A7S3GPF5-F1
#
_entry.id   AF-A0A7S3GPF5-F1
#
_cell.length_a   1.000
_cell.length_b   1.000
_cell.length_c   1.000
_cell.angle_alpha   90.00
_cell.angle_beta   90.00
_cell.angle_gamma   90.00
#
_symmetry.space_group_name_H-M   'P 1'
#
loop_
_entity.id
_entity.type
_entity.pdbx_description
1 polymer ?
#
loop_
_entity_poly.entity_id
_entity_poly.type
_entity_poly.pdbx_seq_one_letter_code
_entity_poly.pdbx_strand_id
1 'polypeptide(L)'
;KDAKKQAADLEKNAKKLAESMELIKAGGQTVEKVEQLLNEADWRAHCEGRTCVVAFLPHILDDFAKGRNAHIKVLDDAMQASKKDGKNIGFLWSQGGDQFELEELMGLQFGFPAVIAVNFGKERFGVHRGTFSK
;
A
#
# COMPACT_ATOMS: atom_id res chain seq x y z
N LYS A 1 38.95 -14.91 22.53
CA LYS A 1 38.46 -13.62 21.94
C LYS A 1 37.21 -13.83 21.09
N ASP A 2 36.96 -15.08 20.71
CA ASP A 2 35.90 -15.49 19.78
C ASP A 2 34.51 -15.49 20.42
N ALA A 3 34.39 -15.90 21.70
CA ALA A 3 33.11 -15.86 22.42
C ALA A 3 32.49 -14.46 22.55
N LYS A 4 33.32 -13.42 22.73
CA LYS A 4 32.82 -12.02 22.79
C LYS A 4 32.34 -11.51 21.43
N LYS A 5 33.02 -11.91 20.35
CA LYS A 5 32.62 -11.57 18.98
C LYS A 5 31.32 -12.28 18.60
N GLN A 6 31.23 -13.56 18.95
CA GLN A 6 30.06 -14.40 18.72
C GLN A 6 28.83 -13.90 19.50
N ALA A 7 28.99 -13.42 20.73
CA ALA A 7 27.92 -12.78 21.49
C ALA A 7 27.42 -11.48 20.83
N ALA A 8 28.34 -10.62 20.37
CA ALA A 8 27.99 -9.37 19.69
C ALA A 8 27.27 -9.61 18.35
N ASP A 9 27.67 -10.63 17.59
CA ASP A 9 27.00 -11.03 16.35
C ASP A 9 25.58 -11.60 16.63
N LEU A 10 25.42 -12.35 17.72
CA LEU A 10 24.12 -12.88 18.13
C LEU A 10 23.15 -11.77 18.57
N GLU A 11 23.64 -10.79 19.34
CA GLU A 11 22.87 -9.61 19.76
C GLU A 11 22.44 -8.77 18.56
N LYS A 12 23.35 -8.57 17.59
CA LYS A 12 23.04 -7.84 16.36
C LYS A 12 21.97 -8.56 15.52
N ASN A 13 22.05 -9.88 15.42
CA ASN A 13 21.05 -10.69 14.73
C ASN A 13 19.71 -10.69 15.47
N ALA A 14 19.71 -10.78 16.81
CA ALA A 14 18.50 -10.70 17.62
C ALA A 14 17.82 -9.32 17.50
N LYS A 15 18.60 -8.24 17.44
CA LYS A 15 18.08 -6.88 17.23
C LYS A 15 17.45 -6.73 15.84
N LYS A 16 18.12 -7.24 14.80
CA LYS A 16 17.58 -7.26 13.43
C LYS A 16 16.30 -8.11 13.31
N LEU A 17 16.24 -9.21 14.05
CA LEU A 17 15.04 -10.06 14.13
C LEU A 17 13.90 -9.36 14.89
N ALA A 18 14.22 -8.62 15.96
CA ALA A 18 13.25 -7.82 16.70
C ALA A 18 12.69 -6.67 15.85
N GLU A 19 13.53 -5.94 15.12
CA GLU A 19 13.11 -4.87 14.20
C GLU A 19 12.23 -5.42 13.06
N SER A 20 12.57 -6.57 12.49
CA SER A 20 11.72 -7.24 11.50
C SER A 20 10.42 -7.79 12.09
N MET A 21 10.43 -8.28 13.33
CA MET A 21 9.21 -8.64 14.06
C MET A 21 8.35 -7.43 14.41
N GLU A 22 8.93 -6.26 14.69
CA GLU A 22 8.19 -5.01 14.87
C GLU A 22 7.58 -4.54 13.56
N LEU A 23 8.27 -4.67 12.42
CA LEU A 23 7.67 -4.45 11.10
C LEU A 23 6.51 -5.42 10.82
N ILE A 24 6.66 -6.71 11.17
CA ILE A 24 5.59 -7.71 11.01
C ILE A 24 4.40 -7.39 11.95
N LYS A 25 4.66 -6.92 13.18
CA LYS A 25 3.61 -6.43 14.10
C LYS A 25 2.98 -5.13 13.61
N ALA A 26 3.73 -4.28 12.90
CA ALA A 26 3.20 -3.11 12.21
C ALA A 26 2.35 -3.48 10.98
N GLY A 27 2.55 -4.67 10.39
CA GLY A 27 1.57 -5.30 9.47
C GLY A 27 0.21 -5.58 10.12
N GLY A 28 0.14 -5.54 11.46
CA GLY A 28 -1.09 -5.54 12.26
C GLY A 28 -1.51 -4.17 12.81
N GLN A 29 -0.73 -3.10 12.61
CA GLN A 29 -1.16 -1.75 12.96
C GLN A 29 -2.12 -1.23 11.90
N THR A 30 -3.25 -0.71 12.38
CA THR A 30 -4.22 0.03 11.58
C THR A 30 -3.53 1.23 10.94
N VAL A 31 -3.10 1.11 9.70
CA VAL A 31 -2.63 2.25 8.91
C VAL A 31 -3.79 3.27 8.85
N GLU A 32 -3.58 4.45 9.43
CA GLU A 32 -4.63 5.44 9.62
C GLU A 32 -4.87 6.33 8.39
N LYS A 33 -3.99 6.26 7.38
CA LYS A 33 -3.98 7.15 6.21
C LYS A 33 -3.65 6.38 4.93
N VAL A 34 -4.20 6.83 3.81
CA VAL A 34 -3.83 6.33 2.48
C VAL A 34 -2.50 6.96 2.05
N GLU A 35 -1.42 6.18 2.09
CA GLU A 35 -0.06 6.63 1.73
C GLU A 35 0.26 6.40 0.25
N GLN A 36 1.26 7.13 -0.24
CA GLN A 36 1.74 6.95 -1.61
C GLN A 36 2.59 5.67 -1.70
N LEU A 37 2.36 4.88 -2.73
CA LEU A 37 3.19 3.76 -3.12
C LEU A 37 4.45 4.29 -3.81
N LEU A 38 5.59 4.12 -3.15
CA LEU A 38 6.91 4.51 -3.62
C LEU A 38 7.86 3.32 -3.76
N ASN A 39 7.69 2.28 -2.92
CA ASN A 39 8.60 1.16 -2.84
C ASN A 39 7.95 -0.12 -2.27
N GLU A 40 8.73 -1.21 -2.22
CA GLU A 40 8.28 -2.51 -1.71
C GLU A 40 7.90 -2.50 -0.22
N ALA A 41 8.49 -1.63 0.60
CA ALA A 41 8.13 -1.53 2.01
C ALA A 41 6.70 -1.01 2.19
N ASP A 42 6.23 -0.13 1.30
CA ASP A 42 4.84 0.36 1.32
C ASP A 42 3.87 -0.78 1.03
N TRP A 43 4.19 -1.65 0.05
CA TRP A 43 3.41 -2.85 -0.22
C TRP A 43 3.33 -3.77 1.01
N ARG A 44 4.45 -4.02 1.67
CA ARG A 44 4.49 -4.90 2.85
C ARG A 44 3.68 -4.31 4.01
N ALA A 45 3.94 -3.05 4.35
CA ALA A 45 3.25 -2.39 5.46
C ALA A 45 1.72 -2.29 5.24
N HIS A 46 1.29 -2.02 4.01
CA HIS A 46 -0.12 -1.77 3.73
C HIS A 46 -0.90 -3.00 3.25
N CYS A 47 -0.26 -3.98 2.62
CA CYS A 47 -0.97 -5.02 1.88
C CYS A 47 -0.62 -6.46 2.28
N GLU A 48 0.38 -6.69 3.14
CA GLU A 48 0.73 -8.03 3.59
C GLU A 48 -0.40 -8.68 4.40
N GLY A 49 -0.75 -9.92 4.07
CA GLY A 49 -1.80 -10.68 4.77
C GLY A 49 -3.24 -10.21 4.57
N ARG A 50 -3.50 -9.21 3.69
CA ARG A 50 -4.84 -8.65 3.46
C ARG A 50 -5.08 -8.28 1.99
N THR A 51 -6.34 -7.98 1.66
CA THR A 51 -6.66 -7.36 0.36
C THR A 51 -6.30 -5.89 0.41
N CYS A 52 -5.69 -5.37 -0.66
CA CYS A 52 -5.24 -3.99 -0.77
C CYS A 52 -5.91 -3.31 -1.96
N VAL A 53 -6.48 -2.14 -1.71
CA VAL A 53 -6.99 -1.24 -2.75
C VAL A 53 -5.89 -0.27 -3.10
N VAL A 54 -5.54 -0.17 -4.38
CA VAL A 54 -4.53 0.77 -4.88
C VAL A 54 -5.14 1.62 -5.96
N ALA A 55 -5.07 2.94 -5.78
CA ALA A 55 -5.58 3.90 -6.73
C ALA A 55 -4.43 4.62 -7.46
N PHE A 56 -4.47 4.63 -8.78
CA PHE A 56 -3.56 5.37 -9.62
C PHE A 56 -4.24 6.70 -9.97
N LEU A 57 -3.69 7.79 -9.47
CA LEU A 57 -4.25 9.13 -9.59
C LEU A 57 -3.58 9.88 -10.75
N PRO A 58 -4.23 10.90 -11.32
CA PRO A 58 -3.61 11.72 -12.35
C PRO A 58 -2.23 12.28 -11.92
N HIS A 59 -1.39 12.55 -12.93
CA HIS A 59 -0.11 13.18 -12.66
C HIS A 59 -0.35 14.58 -12.07
N ILE A 60 0.56 15.09 -11.24
CA ILE A 60 0.37 16.38 -10.53
C ILE A 60 0.15 17.56 -11.48
N LEU A 61 0.57 17.42 -12.74
CA LEU A 61 0.42 18.45 -13.77
C LEU A 61 -0.98 18.48 -14.39
N ASP A 62 -1.78 17.43 -14.21
CA ASP A 62 -3.11 17.32 -14.80
C ASP A 62 -4.20 17.86 -13.86
N ASP A 63 -4.10 17.58 -12.55
CA ASP A 63 -5.15 17.89 -11.57
C ASP A 63 -4.68 18.77 -10.39
N PHE A 64 -3.37 19.06 -10.33
CA PHE A 64 -2.72 19.82 -9.27
C PHE A 64 -2.95 19.24 -7.86
N ALA A 65 -2.34 19.89 -6.86
CA ALA A 65 -2.50 19.46 -5.46
C ALA A 65 -3.97 19.39 -5.01
N LYS A 66 -4.84 20.23 -5.57
CA LYS A 66 -6.27 20.25 -5.24
C LYS A 66 -6.98 18.97 -5.71
N GLY A 67 -6.77 18.55 -6.97
CA GLY A 67 -7.37 17.33 -7.51
C GLY A 67 -6.88 16.09 -6.78
N ARG A 68 -5.57 15.96 -6.61
CA ARG A 68 -4.94 14.88 -5.86
C ARG A 68 -5.50 14.73 -4.45
N ASN A 69 -5.56 15.82 -3.69
CA ASN A 69 -6.08 15.79 -2.32
C ASN A 69 -7.57 15.43 -2.28
N ALA A 70 -8.35 15.81 -3.28
CA ALA A 70 -9.75 15.39 -3.39
C ALA A 70 -9.86 13.88 -3.65
N HIS A 71 -9.02 13.31 -4.51
CA HIS A 71 -9.00 11.88 -4.77
C HIS A 71 -8.53 11.06 -3.56
N ILE A 72 -7.47 11.50 -2.89
CA ILE A 72 -6.99 10.87 -1.65
C ILE A 72 -8.09 10.90 -0.59
N LYS A 73 -8.85 12.00 -0.49
CA LYS A 73 -9.99 12.07 0.42
C LYS A 73 -11.07 11.01 0.12
N VAL A 74 -11.34 10.70 -1.15
CA VAL A 74 -12.28 9.61 -1.51
C VAL A 74 -11.76 8.26 -1.00
N LEU A 75 -10.46 8.01 -1.14
CA LEU A 75 -9.82 6.78 -0.65
C LEU A 75 -9.84 6.70 0.87
N ASP A 76 -9.55 7.81 1.57
CA ASP A 76 -9.66 7.89 3.03
C ASP A 76 -11.09 7.57 3.49
N ASP A 77 -12.09 8.20 2.86
CA ASP A 77 -13.50 7.95 3.17
C ASP A 77 -13.88 6.45 2.96
N ALA A 78 -13.40 5.82 1.89
CA ALA A 78 -13.60 4.39 1.60
C ALA A 78 -12.87 3.49 2.61
N MET A 79 -11.64 3.83 2.99
CA MET A 79 -10.87 3.14 4.02
C MET A 79 -11.62 3.19 5.35
N GLN A 80 -12.09 4.37 5.77
CA GLN A 80 -12.84 4.52 7.03
C GLN A 80 -14.16 3.75 7.00
N ALA A 81 -14.85 3.68 5.85
CA ALA A 81 -16.04 2.85 5.69
C ALA A 81 -15.71 1.35 5.85
N SER A 82 -14.63 0.87 5.23
CA SER A 82 -14.20 -0.53 5.36
C SER A 82 -13.84 -0.93 6.80
N LYS A 83 -13.21 -0.01 7.55
CA LYS A 83 -12.91 -0.18 8.98
C LYS A 83 -14.18 -0.29 9.81
N LYS A 84 -15.18 0.57 9.55
CA LYS A 84 -16.50 0.52 10.22
C LYS A 84 -17.23 -0.80 9.95
N ASP A 85 -17.06 -1.37 8.75
CA ASP A 85 -17.59 -2.69 8.39
C ASP A 85 -16.80 -3.87 9.00
N GLY A 86 -15.75 -3.61 9.79
CA GLY A 86 -14.89 -4.65 10.36
C GLY A 86 -14.00 -5.35 9.33
N LYS A 87 -13.82 -4.78 8.13
CA LYS A 87 -12.99 -5.36 7.07
C LYS A 87 -11.53 -4.93 7.24
N ASN A 88 -10.60 -5.89 7.18
CA ASN A 88 -9.16 -5.61 7.12
C ASN A 88 -8.74 -5.43 5.65
N ILE A 89 -8.85 -4.19 5.15
CA ILE A 89 -8.45 -3.82 3.78
C ILE A 89 -7.36 -2.75 3.87
N GLY A 90 -6.25 -2.99 3.16
CA GLY A 90 -5.19 -2.00 2.98
C GLY A 90 -5.53 -0.99 1.89
N PHE A 91 -5.01 0.22 2.00
CA PHE A 91 -5.19 1.27 1.00
C PHE A 91 -3.86 1.96 0.70
N LEU A 92 -3.61 2.19 -0.58
CA LEU A 92 -2.49 2.94 -1.13
C LEU A 92 -2.98 3.80 -2.31
N TRP A 93 -2.20 4.83 -2.66
CA TRP A 93 -2.34 5.52 -3.94
C TRP A 93 -0.99 5.62 -4.65
N SER A 94 -0.99 5.75 -5.97
CA SER A 94 0.22 6.03 -6.74
C SER A 94 -0.07 7.14 -7.76
N GLN A 95 0.95 7.88 -8.14
CA GLN A 95 0.83 8.84 -9.23
C GLN A 95 0.91 8.07 -10.55
N GLY A 96 0.02 8.40 -11.48
CA GLY A 96 0.00 7.79 -12.81
C GLY A 96 1.34 7.97 -13.53
N GLY A 97 1.88 6.86 -14.03
CA GLY A 97 3.19 6.78 -14.67
C GLY A 97 4.33 6.40 -13.73
N ASP A 98 4.16 6.49 -12.41
CA ASP A 98 5.21 6.08 -11.46
C ASP A 98 5.37 4.55 -11.40
N GLN A 99 4.33 3.78 -11.76
CA GLN A 99 4.30 2.31 -11.67
C GLN A 99 4.03 1.67 -13.04
N PHE A 100 4.78 2.11 -14.06
CA PHE A 100 4.52 1.79 -15.47
C PHE A 100 4.26 0.29 -15.75
N GLU A 101 5.14 -0.61 -15.28
CA GLU A 101 4.99 -2.06 -15.53
C GLU A 101 3.70 -2.63 -14.92
N LEU A 102 3.32 -2.17 -13.74
CA LEU A 102 2.10 -2.59 -13.06
C LEU A 102 0.86 -2.03 -13.78
N GLU A 103 0.90 -0.77 -14.20
CA GLU A 103 -0.18 -0.13 -14.94
C GLU A 103 -0.43 -0.84 -16.28
N GLU A 104 0.63 -1.25 -16.99
CA GLU A 104 0.54 -2.01 -18.24
C GLU A 104 -0.02 -3.40 -18.00
N LEU A 105 0.52 -4.15 -17.04
CA LEU A 105 0.08 -5.51 -16.72
C LEU A 105 -1.41 -5.56 -16.32
N MET A 106 -1.86 -4.52 -15.64
CA MET A 106 -3.25 -4.39 -15.16
C MET A 106 -4.18 -3.74 -16.19
N GLY A 107 -3.65 -3.30 -17.35
CA GLY A 107 -4.42 -2.70 -18.42
C GLY A 107 -5.05 -1.36 -18.06
N LEU A 108 -4.36 -0.51 -17.29
CA LEU A 108 -4.87 0.77 -16.79
C LEU A 108 -4.79 1.92 -17.82
N GLN A 109 -4.58 1.59 -19.10
CA GLN A 109 -4.41 2.52 -20.21
C GLN A 109 -5.68 3.30 -20.58
N PHE A 110 -6.81 3.02 -19.92
CA PHE A 110 -8.07 3.74 -20.12
C PHE A 110 -8.10 5.13 -19.43
N GLY A 111 -7.10 5.44 -18.62
CA GLY A 111 -6.91 6.75 -18.00
C GLY A 111 -7.08 6.74 -16.48
N PHE A 112 -6.74 7.88 -15.86
CA PHE A 112 -6.77 8.08 -14.42
C PHE A 112 -7.94 8.99 -13.99
N PRO A 113 -8.51 8.80 -12.79
CA PRO A 113 -8.12 7.83 -11.77
C PRO A 113 -8.51 6.38 -12.12
N ALA A 114 -7.62 5.44 -11.82
CA ALA A 114 -7.86 4.00 -11.96
C ALA A 114 -7.68 3.31 -10.60
N VAL A 115 -8.42 2.23 -10.34
CA VAL A 115 -8.34 1.50 -9.06
C VAL A 115 -8.22 0.02 -9.30
N ILE A 116 -7.34 -0.62 -8.54
CA ILE A 116 -7.20 -2.08 -8.48
C ILE A 116 -7.42 -2.55 -7.05
N ALA A 117 -7.84 -3.80 -6.92
CA ALA A 117 -7.76 -4.55 -5.69
C ALA A 117 -6.81 -5.73 -5.90
N VAL A 118 -5.86 -5.93 -5.00
CA VAL A 118 -4.90 -7.04 -5.04
C VAL A 118 -4.87 -7.79 -3.72
N ASN A 119 -4.64 -9.09 -3.76
CA ASN A 119 -4.38 -9.89 -2.57
C ASN A 119 -3.25 -10.87 -2.89
N PHE A 120 -2.05 -10.59 -2.37
CA PHE A 120 -0.86 -11.38 -2.65
C PHE A 120 -0.98 -12.82 -2.13
N GLY A 121 -1.56 -13.01 -0.94
CA GLY A 121 -1.72 -14.35 -0.36
C GLY A 121 -2.74 -15.23 -1.09
N LYS A 122 -3.69 -14.63 -1.82
CA LYS A 122 -4.68 -15.34 -2.64
C LYS A 122 -4.36 -15.33 -4.14
N GLU A 123 -3.28 -14.66 -4.54
CA GLU A 123 -2.88 -14.47 -5.94
C GLU A 123 -4.02 -13.98 -6.83
N ARG A 124 -4.85 -13.08 -6.29
CA ARG A 124 -6.02 -12.54 -6.98
C ARG A 124 -5.94 -11.05 -7.08
N PHE A 125 -6.39 -10.55 -8.22
CA PHE A 125 -6.56 -9.14 -8.44
C PHE A 125 -7.88 -8.84 -9.16
N GLY A 126 -8.29 -7.58 -9.13
CA GLY A 126 -9.41 -7.07 -9.90
C GLY A 126 -9.19 -5.60 -10.23
N VAL A 127 -9.59 -5.20 -11.43
CA VAL A 127 -9.60 -3.80 -11.86
C VAL A 127 -11.01 -3.25 -11.68
N HIS A 128 -11.14 -2.12 -11.01
CA HIS A 128 -12.42 -1.47 -10.81
C HIS A 128 -12.97 -0.94 -12.15
N ARG A 129 -14.24 -1.24 -12.43
CA ARG A 129 -14.98 -0.74 -13.59
C ARG A 129 -16.19 0.04 -13.08
N GLY A 130 -15.99 1.32 -12.82
CA GLY A 130 -17.01 2.19 -12.26
C GLY A 130 -16.49 3.61 -12.07
N THR A 131 -17.36 4.49 -11.60
CA THR A 131 -16.99 5.88 -11.32
C THR A 131 -16.17 5.96 -10.04
N PHE A 132 -15.14 6.81 -10.05
CA PHE A 132 -14.34 7.09 -8.86
C PHE A 132 -15.11 7.99 -7.88
N SER A 133 -15.98 7.38 -7.09
CA SER A 133 -16.79 8.04 -6.05
C SER A 133 -16.86 7.21 -4.77
N LYS A 134 -17.33 7.83 -3.69
CA LYS A 134 -17.62 7.17 -2.41
C LYS A 134 -18.86 6.26 -2.51
#